data_AF-A0A6M8VSW5-F1
#
_entry.id   AF-A0A6M8VSW5-F1
#
_cell.length_a   1.000
_cell.length_b   1.000
_cell.length_c   1.000
_cell.angle_alpha   90.00
_cell.angle_beta   90.00
_cell.angle_gamma   90.00
#
_symmetry.space_group_name_H-M   'P 1'
#
loop_
_entity.id
_entity.type
_entity.pdbx_description
1 polymer ?
#
loop_
_entity_poly.entity_id
_entity_poly.type
_entity_poly.pdbx_seq_one_letter_code
_entity_poly.pdbx_strand_id
1 'polypeptide(L)'
;MNTEARLREAIEAGEVLKVVYSGGSQPGAMRDVAPISIKNGKVRARCFTSNAVKSFVIEKITILQEENDISAVEWNPDAEQVTRYESINDLSEKEMDALSALGWHVESDDNCLSLHRRFKNGKPMKGSDVSIDYEEFTYDFVVELDGELHEENRRKRQRPWSVRGKNQDTRSYGSLDKAAGLFLEWAASFAPSRS
;
A
#
# COMPACT_ATOMS: atom_id res chain seq x y z
N MET A 1 -18.06 -16.78 16.37
CA MET A 1 -17.88 -17.40 15.04
C MET A 1 -16.76 -16.65 14.32
N ASN A 2 -15.83 -17.34 13.65
CA ASN A 2 -14.74 -16.67 12.90
C ASN A 2 -15.30 -16.04 11.61
N THR A 3 -14.82 -14.84 11.24
CA THR A 3 -15.20 -14.10 10.03
C THR A 3 -15.19 -14.97 8.78
N GLU A 4 -14.16 -15.81 8.58
CA GLU A 4 -14.09 -16.70 7.42
C GLU A 4 -15.25 -17.71 7.38
N ALA A 5 -15.60 -18.31 8.51
CA ALA A 5 -16.69 -19.28 8.58
C ALA A 5 -18.03 -18.63 8.22
N ARG A 6 -18.29 -17.44 8.75
CA ARG A 6 -19.50 -16.68 8.44
C ARG A 6 -19.60 -16.29 6.96
N LEU A 7 -18.46 -15.92 6.36
CA LEU A 7 -18.40 -15.63 4.92
C LEU A 7 -18.70 -16.87 4.07
N ARG A 8 -18.28 -18.07 4.50
CA ARG A 8 -18.60 -19.33 3.81
C ARG A 8 -20.10 -19.63 3.87
N GLU A 9 -20.71 -19.49 5.05
CA GLU A 9 -22.16 -19.64 5.22
C GLU A 9 -22.93 -18.67 4.32
N ALA A 10 -22.50 -17.40 4.26
CA ALA A 10 -23.14 -16.41 3.40
C ALA A 10 -23.00 -16.73 1.90
N ILE A 11 -21.87 -17.32 1.48
CA ILE A 11 -21.69 -17.79 0.09
C ILE A 11 -22.71 -18.88 -0.24
N GLU A 12 -22.90 -19.85 0.66
CA GLU A 12 -23.85 -20.95 0.46
C GLU A 12 -25.30 -20.47 0.46
N ALA A 13 -25.63 -19.53 1.36
CA ALA A 13 -26.97 -18.95 1.48
C ALA A 13 -27.28 -17.88 0.41
N GLY A 14 -26.28 -17.39 -0.33
CA GLY A 14 -26.43 -16.24 -1.22
C GLY A 14 -26.75 -14.93 -0.48
N GLU A 15 -26.32 -14.83 0.77
CA GLU A 15 -26.67 -13.75 1.69
C GLU A 15 -25.81 -12.50 1.47
N VAL A 16 -26.42 -11.33 1.63
CA VAL A 16 -25.71 -10.04 1.66
C VAL A 16 -25.32 -9.73 3.10
N LEU A 17 -24.04 -9.52 3.34
CA LEU A 17 -23.53 -9.13 4.65
C LEU A 17 -23.23 -7.64 4.70
N LYS A 18 -23.61 -7.00 5.80
CA LYS A 18 -23.13 -5.67 6.15
C LYS A 18 -21.80 -5.80 6.89
N VAL A 19 -20.76 -5.16 6.37
CA VAL A 19 -19.40 -5.25 6.90
C VAL A 19 -18.75 -3.88 7.04
N VAL A 20 -17.85 -3.75 8.00
CA VAL A 20 -16.87 -2.66 8.06
C VAL A 20 -15.55 -3.19 7.51
N TYR A 21 -14.98 -2.49 6.53
CA TYR A 21 -13.71 -2.87 5.92
C TYR A 21 -12.61 -1.88 6.28
N SER A 22 -11.61 -2.31 7.06
CA SER A 22 -10.48 -1.48 7.50
C SER A 22 -9.35 -1.33 6.48
N GLY A 23 -9.59 -1.73 5.22
CA GLY A 23 -8.63 -1.61 4.13
C GLY A 23 -9.08 -0.68 2.99
N GLY A 24 -8.17 -0.41 2.06
CA GLY A 24 -8.48 0.39 0.87
C GLY A 24 -8.39 1.89 1.09
N SER A 25 -9.04 2.67 0.23
CA SER A 25 -8.99 4.15 0.25
C SER A 25 -9.90 4.80 1.28
N GLN A 26 -10.91 4.08 1.78
CA GLN A 26 -11.78 4.53 2.87
C GLN A 26 -11.88 3.41 3.92
N PRO A 27 -10.81 3.24 4.74
CA PRO A 27 -10.82 2.31 5.86
C PRO A 27 -11.94 2.65 6.85
N GLY A 28 -12.61 1.63 7.38
CA GLY A 28 -13.70 1.80 8.35
C GLY A 28 -15.06 2.09 7.72
N ALA A 29 -15.13 2.22 6.39
CA ALA A 29 -16.38 2.44 5.70
C ALA A 29 -17.27 1.19 5.70
N MET A 30 -18.58 1.38 5.93
CA MET A 30 -19.57 0.30 5.79
C MET A 30 -19.72 -0.12 4.34
N ARG A 31 -19.94 -1.42 4.15
CA ARG A 31 -20.20 -2.02 2.85
C ARG A 31 -21.24 -3.12 2.95
N ASP A 32 -22.13 -3.14 1.98
CA ASP A 32 -23.00 -4.28 1.71
C ASP A 32 -22.32 -5.16 0.68
N VAL A 33 -21.98 -6.39 1.08
CA VAL A 33 -21.22 -7.33 0.27
C VAL A 33 -21.93 -8.68 0.16
N ALA A 34 -22.15 -9.16 -1.06
CA ALA A 34 -22.48 -10.55 -1.31
C ALA A 34 -21.19 -11.32 -1.65
N PRO A 35 -20.67 -12.15 -0.72
CA PRO A 35 -19.46 -12.92 -0.98
C PRO A 35 -19.72 -14.00 -2.03
N ILE A 36 -18.72 -14.25 -2.89
CA ILE A 36 -18.80 -15.14 -4.05
C ILE A 36 -17.85 -16.34 -3.87
N SER A 37 -16.62 -16.08 -3.41
CA SER A 37 -15.60 -17.14 -3.26
C SER A 37 -14.48 -16.69 -2.33
N ILE A 38 -13.86 -17.63 -1.62
CA ILE A 38 -12.69 -17.37 -0.77
C ILE A 38 -11.45 -18.06 -1.36
N LYS A 39 -10.34 -17.32 -1.51
CA LYS A 39 -9.05 -17.84 -1.96
C LYS A 39 -7.90 -17.02 -1.37
N ASN A 40 -6.86 -17.67 -0.87
CA ASN A 40 -5.63 -17.05 -0.36
C ASN A 40 -5.89 -15.94 0.68
N GLY A 41 -6.74 -16.19 1.69
CA GLY A 41 -7.08 -15.22 2.73
C GLY A 41 -7.90 -14.02 2.25
N LYS A 42 -8.43 -14.07 1.02
CA LYS A 42 -9.25 -13.01 0.42
C LYS A 42 -10.62 -13.55 0.04
N VAL A 43 -11.65 -12.73 0.22
CA VAL A 43 -12.99 -12.99 -0.29
C VAL A 43 -13.24 -12.11 -1.51
N ARG A 44 -13.65 -12.73 -2.62
CA ARG A 44 -14.21 -12.03 -3.77
C ARG A 44 -15.70 -11.83 -3.50
N ALA A 45 -16.19 -10.61 -3.62
CA ALA A 45 -17.58 -10.28 -3.32
C ALA A 45 -18.12 -9.21 -4.27
N ARG A 46 -19.43 -9.26 -4.55
CA ARG A 46 -20.16 -8.13 -5.14
C ARG A 46 -20.38 -7.11 -4.04
N CYS A 47 -19.79 -5.92 -4.17
CA CYS A 47 -20.02 -4.81 -3.26
C CYS A 47 -21.12 -3.92 -3.85
N PHE A 48 -22.28 -3.90 -3.19
CA PHE A 48 -23.43 -3.09 -3.62
C PHE A 48 -23.19 -1.61 -3.39
N THR A 49 -22.47 -1.27 -2.32
CA THR A 49 -22.10 0.12 -1.99
C THR A 49 -21.30 0.80 -3.09
N SER A 50 -20.43 0.08 -3.82
CA SER A 50 -19.68 0.64 -4.96
C SER A 50 -20.08 0.05 -6.31
N ASN A 51 -21.18 -0.69 -6.36
CA ASN A 51 -21.67 -1.43 -7.54
C ASN A 51 -20.58 -2.18 -8.35
N ALA A 52 -19.66 -2.89 -7.68
CA ALA A 52 -18.52 -3.53 -8.33
C ALA A 52 -18.14 -4.86 -7.65
N VAL A 53 -17.54 -5.79 -8.41
CA VAL A 53 -16.93 -6.99 -7.83
C VAL A 53 -15.52 -6.64 -7.35
N LYS A 54 -15.25 -6.87 -6.06
CA LYS A 54 -13.99 -6.54 -5.40
C LYS A 54 -13.44 -7.75 -4.63
N SER A 55 -12.14 -7.68 -4.32
CA SER A 55 -11.49 -8.63 -3.42
C SER A 55 -11.12 -7.93 -2.13
N PHE A 56 -11.53 -8.51 -1.01
CA PHE A 56 -11.31 -8.01 0.34
C PHE A 56 -10.41 -8.98 1.11
N VAL A 57 -9.46 -8.46 1.89
CA VAL A 57 -8.65 -9.28 2.80
C VAL A 57 -9.51 -9.63 4.01
N ILE A 58 -9.65 -10.92 4.33
CA ILE A 58 -10.59 -11.39 5.36
C ILE A 58 -10.24 -10.82 6.73
N GLU A 59 -8.95 -10.72 7.06
CA GLU A 59 -8.46 -10.15 8.32
C GLU A 59 -8.83 -8.66 8.53
N LYS A 60 -9.23 -7.96 7.45
CA LYS A 60 -9.65 -6.56 7.49
C LYS A 60 -11.17 -6.38 7.47
N ILE A 61 -11.92 -7.47 7.60
CA ILE A 61 -13.40 -7.47 7.59
C ILE A 61 -13.91 -7.68 9.01
N THR A 62 -14.76 -6.75 9.44
CA THR A 62 -15.61 -6.91 10.61
C THR A 62 -17.06 -7.04 10.13
N ILE A 63 -17.71 -8.17 10.39
CA ILE A 63 -19.12 -8.38 10.03
C ILE A 63 -19.98 -7.74 11.12
N LEU A 64 -20.89 -6.85 10.72
CA LEU A 64 -21.84 -6.23 11.64
C LEU A 64 -22.97 -7.23 11.92
N GLN A 65 -23.24 -7.47 13.21
CA GLN A 65 -24.47 -8.10 13.68
C GLN A 65 -25.40 -6.99 14.16
N GLU A 66 -26.71 -7.21 14.10
CA GLU A 66 -27.77 -6.20 14.34
C GLU A 66 -27.64 -5.44 15.67
N GLU A 67 -26.86 -5.95 16.64
CA GLU A 67 -26.68 -5.34 17.97
C GLU A 67 -25.42 -4.46 18.12
N ASN A 68 -24.57 -4.36 17.10
CA ASN A 68 -23.35 -3.54 17.19
C ASN A 68 -23.53 -2.21 16.45
N ASP A 69 -24.03 -1.21 17.19
CA ASP A 69 -24.00 0.22 16.84
C ASP A 69 -22.55 0.72 16.81
N ILE A 70 -21.78 0.27 15.82
CA ILE A 70 -20.49 0.86 15.52
C ILE A 70 -20.78 2.13 14.72
N SER A 71 -20.26 3.27 15.19
CA SER A 71 -20.27 4.53 14.44
C SER A 71 -19.44 4.37 13.16
N ALA A 72 -20.05 3.77 12.15
CA ALA A 72 -19.36 3.39 10.94
C ALA A 72 -19.57 4.48 9.89
N VAL A 73 -18.47 4.86 9.24
CA VAL A 73 -18.47 5.94 8.26
C VAL A 73 -19.19 5.44 7.01
N GLU A 74 -20.12 6.21 6.45
CA GLU A 74 -20.71 5.88 5.17
C GLU A 74 -19.65 5.96 4.06
N TRP A 75 -19.63 4.97 3.18
CA TRP A 75 -18.73 5.01 2.04
C TRP A 75 -19.20 6.08 1.04
N ASN A 76 -18.35 7.04 0.74
CA ASN A 76 -18.64 8.11 -0.22
C ASN A 76 -17.73 7.96 -1.44
N PRO A 77 -18.24 7.67 -2.65
CA PRO A 77 -17.41 7.56 -3.86
C PRO A 77 -16.61 8.82 -4.16
N ASP A 78 -17.16 9.99 -3.81
CA ASP A 78 -16.63 11.31 -4.10
C ASP A 78 -15.84 11.91 -2.93
N ALA A 79 -15.63 11.15 -1.84
CA ALA A 79 -14.78 11.60 -0.76
C ALA A 79 -13.36 11.86 -1.29
N GLU A 80 -12.93 13.11 -1.22
CA GLU A 80 -11.54 13.49 -1.48
C GLU A 80 -10.62 12.63 -0.59
N GLN A 81 -9.62 12.02 -1.20
CA GLN A 81 -8.57 11.38 -0.42
C GLN A 81 -7.81 12.49 0.29
N VAL A 82 -7.87 12.50 1.62
CA VAL A 82 -7.06 13.41 2.42
C VAL A 82 -5.60 13.07 2.17
N THR A 83 -4.96 13.86 1.32
CA THR A 83 -3.54 13.73 1.01
C THR A 83 -2.75 13.94 2.28
N ARG A 84 -2.06 12.91 2.76
CA ARG A 84 -1.22 13.02 3.97
C ARG A 84 0.15 13.60 3.65
N TYR A 85 0.68 13.25 2.48
CA TYR A 85 1.97 13.69 2.01
C TYR A 85 1.87 14.35 0.63
N GLU A 86 2.43 15.55 0.50
CA GLU A 86 2.40 16.31 -0.76
C GLU A 86 3.57 15.94 -1.69
N SER A 87 4.71 15.57 -1.11
CA SER A 87 5.94 15.25 -1.84
C SER A 87 6.83 14.28 -1.05
N ILE A 88 7.91 13.79 -1.68
CA ILE A 88 8.94 13.01 -0.98
C ILE A 88 9.57 13.83 0.15
N ASN A 89 9.86 15.11 -0.09
CA ASN A 89 10.43 16.00 0.92
C ASN A 89 9.49 16.16 2.12
N ASP A 90 8.19 16.35 1.88
CA ASP A 90 7.18 16.43 2.95
C ASP A 90 7.06 15.12 3.74
N LEU A 91 7.10 13.96 3.07
CA LEU A 91 7.17 12.65 3.73
C LEU A 91 8.44 12.51 4.59
N SER A 92 9.59 12.88 4.03
CA SER A 92 10.88 12.81 4.69
C SER A 92 10.89 13.67 5.96
N GLU A 93 10.46 14.93 5.86
CA GLU A 93 10.38 15.86 6.98
C GLU A 93 9.44 15.38 8.09
N LYS A 94 8.22 14.94 7.72
CA LYS A 94 7.22 14.48 8.69
C LYS A 94 7.64 13.22 9.46
N GLU A 95 8.39 12.33 8.83
CA GLU A 95 8.72 11.01 9.39
C GLU A 95 10.21 10.88 9.80
N MET A 96 11.03 11.93 9.60
CA MET A 96 12.48 11.93 9.88
C MET A 96 12.82 11.45 11.28
N ASP A 97 12.14 12.01 12.29
CA ASP A 97 12.39 11.68 13.70
C ASP A 97 12.04 10.22 14.00
N ALA A 98 10.92 9.74 13.47
CA ALA A 98 10.48 8.37 13.66
C ALA A 98 11.44 7.37 12.99
N LEU A 99 11.88 7.66 11.77
CA LEU A 99 12.83 6.83 11.02
C LEU A 99 14.21 6.82 11.69
N SER A 100 14.69 7.98 12.16
CA SER A 100 15.94 8.10 12.90
C SER A 100 15.89 7.34 14.23
N ALA A 101 14.76 7.40 14.95
CA ALA A 101 14.55 6.65 16.18
C ALA A 101 14.55 5.12 15.96
N LEU A 102 14.17 4.66 14.77
CA LEU A 102 14.30 3.25 14.37
C LEU A 102 15.76 2.85 14.05
N GLY A 103 16.69 3.80 14.06
CA GLY A 103 18.12 3.58 13.82
C GLY A 103 18.53 3.66 12.35
N TRP A 104 17.64 4.17 11.48
CA TRP A 104 17.94 4.34 10.07
C TRP A 104 18.89 5.53 9.84
N HIS A 105 19.78 5.39 8.86
CA HIS A 105 20.35 6.53 8.15
C HIS A 105 19.43 6.85 6.96
N VAL A 106 18.90 8.07 6.95
CA VAL A 106 17.92 8.52 5.96
C VAL A 106 18.64 9.36 4.90
N GLU A 107 18.42 9.04 3.62
CA GLU A 107 18.85 9.85 2.49
C GLU A 107 17.61 10.23 1.67
N SER A 108 17.52 11.48 1.24
CA SER A 108 16.37 11.98 0.50
C SER A 108 16.81 13.00 -0.55
N ASP A 109 16.14 12.95 -1.69
CA ASP A 109 16.09 13.99 -2.71
C ASP A 109 14.63 14.22 -3.15
N ASP A 110 14.41 15.06 -4.18
CA ASP A 110 13.07 15.42 -4.64
C ASP A 110 12.24 14.23 -5.13
N ASN A 111 12.88 13.15 -5.58
CA ASN A 111 12.24 11.99 -6.18
C ASN A 111 12.44 10.71 -5.37
N CYS A 112 13.36 10.66 -4.42
CA CYS A 112 13.69 9.44 -3.70
C CYS A 112 13.87 9.68 -2.21
N LEU A 113 13.35 8.76 -1.40
CA LEU A 113 13.66 8.64 0.02
C LEU A 113 14.11 7.20 0.29
N SER A 114 15.32 7.04 0.82
CA SER A 114 15.97 5.75 1.05
C SER A 114 16.49 5.60 2.47
N LEU A 115 16.37 4.37 2.99
CA LEU A 115 16.75 3.99 4.34
C LEU A 115 17.91 3.01 4.31
N HIS A 116 18.95 3.35 5.04
CA HIS A 116 20.22 2.64 5.04
C HIS A 116 20.59 2.20 6.45
N ARG A 117 21.06 0.95 6.57
CA ARG A 117 21.78 0.52 7.77
C ARG A 117 23.15 1.17 7.86
N ARG A 118 23.71 1.23 9.05
CA ARG A 118 25.12 1.55 9.28
C ARG A 118 25.93 0.27 9.45
N PHE A 119 27.15 0.26 8.92
CA PHE A 119 28.15 -0.75 9.25
C PHE A 119 28.58 -0.62 10.72
N LYS A 120 29.28 -1.63 11.25
CA LYS A 120 29.85 -1.60 12.62
C LYS A 120 30.79 -0.41 12.86
N ASN A 121 31.36 0.18 11.81
CA ASN A 121 32.20 1.37 11.88
C ASN A 121 31.40 2.69 11.86
N GLY A 122 30.06 2.63 11.94
CA GLY A 122 29.17 3.80 11.93
C GLY A 122 28.87 4.39 10.55
N LYS A 123 29.55 3.96 9.49
CA LYS A 123 29.31 4.49 8.13
C LYS A 123 28.02 3.93 7.54
N PRO A 124 27.20 4.73 6.83
CA PRO A 124 26.04 4.22 6.09
C PRO A 124 26.44 3.18 5.03
N MET A 125 25.60 2.17 4.85
CA MET A 125 25.72 1.22 3.75
C MET A 125 25.26 1.86 2.44
N LYS A 126 25.97 1.59 1.34
CA LYS A 126 25.62 2.14 0.02
C LYS A 126 24.27 1.63 -0.49
N GLY A 127 23.94 0.36 -0.21
CA GLY A 127 22.64 -0.20 -0.56
C GLY A 127 21.58 0.22 0.45
N SER A 128 20.46 0.75 -0.03
CA SER A 128 19.27 0.97 0.78
C SER A 128 18.59 -0.37 1.10
N ASP A 129 18.07 -0.51 2.31
CA ASP A 129 17.21 -1.63 2.66
C ASP A 129 15.75 -1.37 2.31
N VAL A 130 15.33 -0.11 2.30
CA VAL A 130 14.00 0.32 1.89
C VAL A 130 14.13 1.62 1.10
N SER A 131 13.42 1.75 -0.01
CA SER A 131 13.32 3.03 -0.74
C SER A 131 11.90 3.26 -1.23
N ILE A 132 11.54 4.53 -1.34
CA ILE A 132 10.39 5.00 -2.12
C ILE A 132 10.92 5.98 -3.17
N ASP A 133 10.49 5.79 -4.41
CA ASP A 133 10.97 6.52 -5.57
C ASP A 133 9.78 7.03 -6.41
N TYR A 134 9.91 8.23 -6.97
CA TYR A 134 8.99 8.82 -7.93
C TYR A 134 9.62 8.83 -9.32
N GLU A 135 8.91 8.24 -10.26
CA GLU A 135 9.30 8.21 -11.66
C GLU A 135 8.07 8.47 -12.54
N GLU A 136 7.95 9.69 -13.07
CA GLU A 136 6.76 10.07 -13.85
C GLU A 136 6.70 9.37 -15.20
N PHE A 137 7.86 9.10 -15.82
CA PHE A 137 7.96 8.56 -17.17
C PHE A 137 8.73 7.25 -17.19
N THR A 138 8.34 6.34 -18.07
CA THR A 138 9.13 5.15 -18.40
C THR A 138 9.44 5.17 -19.89
N TYR A 139 10.60 4.65 -20.25
CA TYR A 139 11.09 4.55 -21.62
C TYR A 139 11.51 3.10 -21.88
N ASP A 140 11.50 2.71 -23.16
CA ASP A 140 12.05 1.45 -23.61
C ASP A 140 13.47 1.73 -24.13
N PHE A 141 14.45 0.93 -23.69
CA PHE A 141 15.81 1.04 -24.19
C PHE A 141 15.97 0.22 -25.45
N VAL A 142 16.45 0.86 -26.51
CA VAL A 142 16.78 0.23 -27.79
C VAL A 142 18.28 0.32 -28.00
N VAL A 143 18.89 -0.81 -28.37
CA VAL A 143 20.31 -0.86 -28.73
C VAL A 143 20.39 -0.65 -30.25
N GLU A 144 21.07 0.41 -30.66
CA GLU A 144 21.32 0.69 -32.07
C GLU A 144 22.43 -0.21 -32.64
N LEU A 145 22.60 -0.19 -33.97
CA LEU A 145 23.57 -1.04 -34.69
C LEU A 145 25.03 -0.75 -34.32
N ASP A 146 25.31 0.46 -33.80
CA ASP A 146 26.62 0.88 -33.29
C ASP A 146 26.84 0.48 -31.82
N GLY A 147 25.84 -0.10 -31.16
CA GLY A 147 25.87 -0.49 -29.76
C GLY A 147 25.50 0.63 -28.78
N GLU A 148 25.10 1.80 -29.27
CA GLU A 148 24.59 2.88 -28.41
C GLU A 148 23.18 2.57 -27.90
N LEU A 149 22.90 3.05 -26.69
CA LEU A 149 21.64 2.83 -25.97
C LEU A 149 20.78 4.09 -26.10
N HIS A 150 19.64 3.94 -26.77
CA HIS A 150 18.69 5.02 -27.00
C HIS A 150 17.39 4.80 -26.22
N GLU A 151 16.86 5.88 -25.66
CA GLU A 151 15.55 5.90 -25.02
C GLU A 151 14.46 6.13 -26.08
N GLU A 152 13.56 5.17 -26.25
CA GLU A 152 12.37 5.30 -27.07
C GLU A 152 11.09 5.14 -26.24
N ASN A 153 9.93 5.39 -26.87
CA ASN A 153 8.60 5.11 -26.32
C ASN A 153 8.34 5.69 -24.92
N ARG A 154 8.82 6.92 -24.68
CA ARG A 154 8.58 7.65 -23.43
C ARG A 154 7.08 7.76 -23.17
N ARG A 155 6.62 7.11 -22.09
CA ARG A 155 5.21 7.07 -21.69
C ARG A 155 5.07 7.43 -20.22
N LYS A 156 4.00 8.16 -19.88
CA LYS A 156 3.68 8.51 -18.49
C LYS A 156 3.25 7.26 -17.72
N ARG A 157 3.82 7.04 -16.54
CA ARG A 157 3.50 5.87 -15.69
C ARG A 157 2.12 6.06 -15.06
N GLN A 158 1.28 5.03 -15.16
CA GLN A 158 0.02 4.96 -14.42
C GLN A 158 0.23 4.81 -12.90
N ARG A 159 1.43 4.37 -12.50
CA ARG A 159 1.84 4.13 -11.12
C ARG A 159 3.28 4.64 -10.94
N PRO A 160 3.47 5.96 -10.80
CA PRO A 160 4.80 6.57 -10.81
C PRO A 160 5.56 6.38 -9.49
N TRP A 161 4.87 5.98 -8.42
CA TRP A 161 5.50 5.72 -7.12
C TRP A 161 5.93 4.27 -7.03
N SER A 162 7.20 3.98 -6.77
CA SER A 162 7.71 2.63 -6.52
C SER A 162 8.29 2.52 -5.12
N VAL A 163 8.03 1.39 -4.45
CA VAL A 163 8.59 1.06 -3.15
C VAL A 163 9.42 -0.21 -3.31
N ARG A 164 10.66 -0.16 -2.84
CA ARG A 164 11.60 -1.28 -2.81
C ARG A 164 11.94 -1.63 -1.37
N GLY A 165 12.08 -2.92 -1.11
CA GLY A 165 12.42 -3.44 0.21
C GLY A 165 13.39 -4.60 0.07
N LYS A 166 14.29 -4.76 1.04
CA LYS A 166 15.26 -5.85 1.05
C LYS A 166 14.54 -7.19 1.01
N ASN A 167 14.91 -8.03 0.04
CA ASN A 167 14.30 -9.34 -0.19
C ASN A 167 12.78 -9.28 -0.45
N GLN A 168 12.27 -8.16 -0.96
CA GLN A 168 10.87 -7.99 -1.35
C GLN A 168 10.77 -7.62 -2.83
N ASP A 169 9.69 -8.05 -3.46
CA ASP A 169 9.36 -7.59 -4.81
C ASP A 169 9.05 -6.09 -4.80
N THR A 170 9.52 -5.38 -5.84
CA THR A 170 9.19 -3.96 -6.02
C THR A 170 7.69 -3.79 -6.25
N ARG A 171 7.06 -2.84 -5.57
CA ARG A 171 5.63 -2.54 -5.72
C ARG A 171 5.43 -1.11 -6.20
N SER A 172 4.54 -0.93 -7.18
CA SER A 172 4.21 0.40 -7.73
C SER A 172 2.80 0.85 -7.41
N TYR A 173 2.63 2.15 -7.18
CA TYR A 173 1.40 2.81 -6.73
C TYR A 173 1.11 4.06 -7.54
N GLY A 174 -0.18 4.39 -7.67
CA GLY A 174 -0.65 5.64 -8.28
C GLY A 174 -0.73 6.82 -7.29
N SER A 175 -0.48 6.60 -6.01
CA SER A 175 -0.65 7.59 -4.93
C SER A 175 0.54 7.49 -3.98
N LEU A 176 1.06 8.66 -3.58
CA LEU A 176 2.16 8.79 -2.62
C LEU A 176 1.75 8.19 -1.28
N ASP A 177 0.58 8.55 -0.72
CA ASP A 177 0.13 8.03 0.58
C ASP A 177 0.11 6.51 0.66
N LYS A 178 -0.31 5.83 -0.42
CA LYS A 178 -0.30 4.37 -0.47
C LYS A 178 1.11 3.80 -0.53
N ALA A 179 2.00 4.44 -1.28
CA ALA A 179 3.40 4.05 -1.35
C ALA A 179 4.10 4.29 0.00
N ALA A 180 3.90 5.47 0.60
CA ALA A 180 4.39 5.85 1.92
C ALA A 180 3.93 4.87 3.00
N GLY A 181 2.67 4.44 2.97
CA GLY A 181 2.15 3.44 3.91
C GLY A 181 2.96 2.13 3.89
N LEU A 182 3.27 1.60 2.70
CA LEU A 182 4.10 0.40 2.58
C LEU A 182 5.57 0.68 2.96
N PHE A 183 6.11 1.81 2.53
CA PHE A 183 7.47 2.23 2.85
C PHE A 183 7.69 2.26 4.37
N LEU A 184 6.78 2.87 5.13
CA LEU A 184 6.85 2.94 6.60
C LEU A 184 6.64 1.57 7.26
N GLU A 185 5.74 0.73 6.72
CA GLU A 185 5.57 -0.66 7.17
C GLU A 185 6.88 -1.45 7.06
N TRP A 186 7.57 -1.34 5.92
CA TRP A 186 8.85 -2.00 5.70
C TRP A 186 9.98 -1.37 6.52
N ALA A 187 10.01 -0.04 6.67
CA ALA A 187 10.95 0.66 7.53
C ALA A 187 10.88 0.16 8.98
N ALA A 188 9.67 -0.05 9.51
CA ALA A 188 9.47 -0.60 10.84
C ALA A 188 9.84 -2.10 10.92
N SER A 189 9.51 -2.88 9.88
CA SER A 189 9.75 -4.33 9.86
C SER A 189 11.23 -4.69 9.74
N PHE A 190 12.01 -3.87 9.04
CA PHE A 190 13.44 -4.09 8.81
C PHE A 190 14.35 -3.22 9.69
N ALA A 191 13.77 -2.53 10.68
CA ALA A 191 14.44 -1.55 11.51
C ALA A 191 15.75 -2.09 12.14
N PRO A 192 16.87 -1.34 12.06
CA PRO A 192 18.13 -1.73 12.69
C PRO A 192 18.04 -1.90 14.20
N SER A 193 17.16 -1.14 14.86
CA SER A 193 16.91 -1.25 16.31
C SER A 193 16.23 -2.56 16.73
N ARG A 194 15.73 -3.37 15.77
CA ARG A 194 15.10 -4.67 16.00
C ARG A 194 15.98 -5.87 15.61
N SER A 195 17.21 -5.65 15.13
CA SER A 195 18.13 -6.72 14.70
C SER A 195 19.30 -6.93 15.64
#